data_AF-A0A932PG17-F1
#
_entry.id   AF-A0A932PG17-F1
#
_cell.length_a   1.000
_cell.length_b   1.000
_cell.length_c   1.000
_cell.angle_alpha   90.00
_cell.angle_beta   90.00
_cell.angle_gamma   90.00
#
_symmetry.space_group_name_H-M   'P 1'
#
loop_
_entity.id
_entity.type
_entity.pdbx_description
1 polymer ?
#
loop_
_entity_poly.entity_id
_entity_poly.type
_entity_poly.pdbx_seq_one_letter_code
_entity_poly.pdbx_strand_id
1 'polypeptide(L)'
;MSVTESPAADLQAKTKAARAALDAHAYEIVQWHFHASTGCPFWLEYASKLKFDPLKEVKCFDDIKKFELFQDEWLRGGPVRRWVPKAFANKPIYVFET
;
A
#
# COMPACT_ATOMS: atom_id res chain seq x y z
N MET A 1 -38.54 17.11 -17.53
CA MET A 1 -37.92 16.01 -18.30
C MET A 1 -37.05 15.23 -17.34
N SER A 2 -37.48 14.04 -16.93
CA SER A 2 -36.71 13.19 -16.01
C SER A 2 -35.89 12.21 -16.85
N VAL A 3 -34.57 12.38 -16.87
CA VAL A 3 -33.67 11.41 -17.49
C VAL A 3 -33.55 10.25 -16.51
N THR A 4 -34.26 9.16 -16.75
CA THR A 4 -34.04 7.90 -16.04
C THR A 4 -32.72 7.32 -16.52
N GLU A 5 -31.69 7.42 -15.70
CA GLU A 5 -30.38 6.83 -15.98
C GLU A 5 -30.49 5.30 -16.00
N SER A 6 -29.88 4.66 -16.99
CA SER A 6 -29.94 3.20 -17.17
C SER A 6 -29.15 2.49 -16.07
N PRO A 7 -29.61 1.35 -15.53
CA PRO A 7 -28.87 0.58 -14.51
C PRO A 7 -27.43 0.22 -14.92
N ALA A 8 -27.17 0.04 -16.21
CA ALA A 8 -25.84 -0.21 -16.73
C ALA A 8 -24.91 1.01 -16.60
N ALA A 9 -25.43 2.22 -16.81
CA ALA A 9 -24.67 3.47 -16.67
C ALA A 9 -24.33 3.73 -15.19
N ASP A 10 -25.28 3.49 -14.28
CA ASP A 10 -25.04 3.58 -12.83
C ASP A 10 -23.97 2.58 -12.35
N LEU A 11 -24.01 1.32 -12.81
CA LEU A 11 -22.99 0.33 -12.47
C LEU A 11 -21.60 0.72 -13.00
N GLN A 12 -21.52 1.23 -14.23
CA GLN A 12 -20.26 1.71 -14.81
C GLN A 12 -19.70 2.89 -14.01
N ALA A 13 -20.54 3.85 -13.62
CA ALA A 13 -20.14 5.00 -12.80
C ALA A 13 -19.62 4.53 -11.43
N LYS A 14 -20.32 3.62 -10.75
CA LYS A 14 -19.89 3.04 -9.47
C LYS A 14 -18.58 2.27 -9.58
N THR A 15 -18.40 1.49 -10.63
CA THR A 15 -17.15 0.74 -10.88
C THR A 15 -15.97 1.70 -11.08
N LYS A 16 -16.18 2.77 -11.85
CA LYS A 16 -15.16 3.81 -12.06
C LYS A 16 -14.80 4.53 -10.76
N ALA A 17 -15.79 4.88 -9.95
CA ALA A 17 -15.57 5.53 -8.65
C ALA A 17 -14.81 4.61 -7.69
N ALA A 18 -15.20 3.33 -7.61
CA ALA A 18 -14.51 2.32 -6.79
C ALA A 18 -13.06 2.14 -7.24
N ARG A 19 -12.80 2.13 -8.56
CA ARG A 19 -11.44 2.04 -9.10
C ARG A 19 -10.59 3.26 -8.73
N ALA A 20 -11.14 4.46 -8.85
CA ALA A 20 -10.43 5.68 -8.46
C ALA A 20 -10.08 5.71 -6.96
N ALA A 21 -11.00 5.26 -6.10
CA ALA A 21 -10.76 5.14 -4.67
C ALA A 21 -9.65 4.12 -4.36
N LEU A 22 -9.66 2.96 -5.04
CA LEU A 22 -8.62 1.94 -4.91
C LEU A 22 -7.24 2.48 -5.31
N ASP A 23 -7.17 3.17 -6.45
CA ASP A 23 -5.91 3.73 -6.97
C ASP A 23 -5.36 4.82 -6.03
N ALA A 24 -6.23 5.70 -5.51
CA ALA A 24 -5.85 6.72 -4.53
C ALA A 24 -5.32 6.08 -3.22
N HIS A 25 -6.04 5.09 -2.70
CA HIS A 25 -5.63 4.39 -1.49
C HIS A 25 -4.29 3.66 -1.66
N ALA A 26 -4.10 2.96 -2.78
CA ALA A 26 -2.83 2.29 -3.09
C ALA A 26 -1.65 3.27 -3.12
N TYR A 27 -1.84 4.43 -3.77
CA TYR A 27 -0.85 5.49 -3.79
C TYR A 27 -0.52 5.98 -2.36
N GLU A 28 -1.53 6.33 -1.56
CA GLU A 28 -1.34 6.81 -0.19
C GLU A 28 -0.59 5.80 0.68
N ILE A 29 -0.93 4.51 0.58
CA ILE A 29 -0.29 3.44 1.34
C ILE A 29 1.18 3.30 0.96
N VAL A 30 1.52 3.36 -0.33
CA VAL A 30 2.92 3.30 -0.77
C VAL A 30 3.68 4.54 -0.31
N GLN A 31 3.11 5.74 -0.46
CA GLN A 31 3.74 6.96 0.08
C GLN A 31 4.01 6.81 1.59
N TRP A 32 3.04 6.33 2.36
CA TRP A 32 3.20 6.16 3.80
C TRP A 32 4.32 5.17 4.18
N HIS A 33 4.37 4.00 3.54
CA HIS A 33 5.31 2.94 3.91
C HIS A 33 6.74 3.19 3.44
N PHE A 34 6.91 3.92 2.33
CA PHE A 34 8.22 4.16 1.73
C PHE A 34 8.78 5.56 2.03
N HIS A 35 7.99 6.47 2.58
CA HIS A 35 8.50 7.79 2.98
C HIS A 35 9.30 7.71 4.29
N ALA A 36 10.47 8.35 4.31
CA ALA A 36 11.47 8.20 5.38
C ALA A 36 10.97 8.62 6.77
N SER A 37 9.98 9.51 6.87
CA SER A 37 9.41 9.97 8.14
C SER A 37 8.34 9.04 8.73
N THR A 38 7.66 8.25 7.90
CA THR A 38 6.48 7.46 8.30
C THR A 38 6.72 5.95 8.21
N GLY A 39 7.50 5.52 7.22
CA GLY A 39 7.75 4.11 6.91
C GLY A 39 8.38 3.31 8.05
N CYS A 40 8.25 1.98 8.00
CA CYS A 40 8.91 1.09 8.94
C CYS A 40 10.34 0.76 8.47
N PRO A 41 11.26 0.41 9.39
CA PRO A 41 12.63 0.08 9.02
C PRO A 41 12.75 -0.96 7.89
N PHE A 42 11.91 -2.01 7.92
CA PHE A 42 11.92 -3.05 6.89
C PHE A 42 11.68 -2.48 5.48
N TRP A 43 10.59 -1.74 5.29
CA TRP A 43 10.23 -1.21 3.96
C TRP A 43 11.22 -0.17 3.45
N LEU A 44 11.76 0.66 4.34
CA LEU A 44 12.79 1.64 3.98
C LEU A 44 14.10 0.96 3.54
N GLU A 45 14.49 -0.14 4.20
CA GLU A 45 15.64 -0.93 3.78
C GLU A 45 15.37 -1.65 2.44
N TYR A 46 14.18 -2.25 2.29
CA TYR A 46 13.76 -2.92 1.05
C TYR A 46 13.75 -1.96 -0.14
N ALA A 47 13.29 -0.73 0.05
CA ALA A 47 13.28 0.32 -0.97
C ALA A 47 14.66 0.55 -1.60
N SER A 48 15.73 0.50 -0.80
CA SER A 48 17.09 0.70 -1.29
C SER A 48 17.61 -0.42 -2.20
N LYS A 49 16.92 -1.57 -2.21
CA LYS A 49 17.26 -2.76 -3.02
C LYS A 49 16.43 -2.85 -4.29
N LEU A 50 15.38 -2.03 -4.42
CA LEU A 50 14.52 -2.01 -5.61
C LEU A 50 15.25 -1.37 -6.80
N LYS A 51 14.92 -1.84 -7.99
CA LYS A 51 15.42 -1.27 -9.25
C LYS A 51 14.65 -0.01 -9.69
N PHE A 52 13.70 0.43 -8.88
CA PHE A 52 12.76 1.50 -9.18
C PHE A 52 12.43 2.27 -7.90
N ASP A 53 12.00 3.52 -8.03
CA ASP A 53 11.64 4.36 -6.87
C ASP A 53 10.14 4.24 -6.59
N PRO A 54 9.72 3.55 -5.50
CA PRO A 54 8.30 3.32 -5.22
C PRO A 54 7.52 4.61 -4.97
N LEU A 55 8.15 5.67 -4.46
CA LEU A 55 7.49 6.95 -4.24
C LEU A 55 7.19 7.69 -5.56
N LYS A 56 8.03 7.49 -6.57
CA LYS A 56 7.86 8.12 -7.88
C LYS A 56 7.06 7.28 -8.84
N GLU A 57 7.20 5.96 -8.81
CA GLU A 57 6.73 5.09 -9.88
C GLU A 57 5.43 4.34 -9.57
N VAL A 58 4.99 4.30 -8.32
CA VAL A 58 3.65 3.78 -7.98
C VAL A 58 2.66 4.93 -7.96
N LYS A 59 1.67 4.91 -8.86
CA LYS A 59 0.62 5.93 -8.99
C LYS A 59 -0.79 5.35 -8.94
N CYS A 60 -0.96 4.05 -9.19
CA CYS A 60 -2.23 3.36 -9.11
C CYS A 60 -2.06 1.93 -8.57
N PHE A 61 -3.16 1.20 -8.37
CA PHE A 61 -3.12 -0.15 -7.83
C PHE A 61 -2.39 -1.14 -8.73
N ASP A 62 -2.44 -0.97 -10.06
CA ASP A 62 -1.77 -1.87 -10.99
C ASP A 62 -0.24 -1.78 -10.91
N ASP A 63 0.31 -0.63 -10.50
CA ASP A 63 1.76 -0.46 -10.33
C ASP A 63 2.32 -1.31 -9.19
N ILE A 64 1.48 -1.83 -8.29
CA ILE A 64 1.92 -2.77 -7.22
C ILE A 64 2.59 -4.01 -7.83
N LYS A 65 2.23 -4.38 -9.06
CA LYS A 65 2.86 -5.50 -9.79
C LYS A 65 4.35 -5.29 -10.10
N LYS A 66 4.89 -4.08 -9.90
CA LYS A 66 6.33 -3.79 -10.01
C LYS A 66 7.14 -4.39 -8.86
N PHE A 67 6.51 -4.61 -7.70
CA PHE A 67 7.15 -5.28 -6.58
C PHE A 67 7.29 -6.78 -6.85
N GLU A 68 8.39 -7.37 -6.37
CA GLU A 68 8.54 -8.82 -6.35
C GLU A 68 7.57 -9.45 -5.34
N LEU A 69 7.37 -10.76 -5.45
CA LEU A 69 6.55 -11.49 -4.49
C LEU A 69 7.14 -11.41 -3.09
N PHE A 70 6.28 -11.13 -2.12
CA PHE A 70 6.62 -11.12 -0.71
C PHE A 70 7.05 -12.53 -0.26
N GLN A 71 8.14 -12.62 0.50
CA GLN A 71 8.70 -13.91 0.93
C GLN A 71 8.27 -14.20 2.37
N ASP A 72 7.63 -15.36 2.60
CA ASP A 72 7.19 -15.80 3.93
C ASP A 72 8.33 -15.80 4.96
N GLU A 73 9.53 -16.22 4.53
CA GLU A 73 10.72 -16.28 5.37
C GLU A 73 11.09 -14.93 5.99
N TRP A 74 10.70 -13.81 5.38
CA TRP A 74 10.97 -12.48 5.94
C TRP A 74 10.31 -12.27 7.31
N LEU A 75 9.21 -12.98 7.58
CA LEU A 75 8.48 -12.90 8.85
C LEU A 75 9.03 -13.85 9.92
N ARG A 76 9.91 -14.80 9.56
CA ARG A 76 10.36 -15.91 10.44
C ARG A 76 11.54 -15.56 11.35
N GLY A 77 11.56 -14.35 11.89
CA GLY A 77 12.52 -13.95 12.92
C GLY A 77 12.97 -12.50 12.86
N GLY A 78 14.02 -12.19 13.63
CA GLY A 78 14.52 -10.84 13.81
C GLY A 78 13.66 -9.98 14.75
N PRO A 79 14.05 -8.72 14.95
CA PRO A 79 13.36 -7.84 15.88
C PRO A 79 12.01 -7.39 15.32
N VAL A 80 10.91 -7.68 16.01
CA VAL A 80 9.54 -7.28 15.61
C VAL A 80 9.44 -5.78 15.31
N ARG A 81 10.20 -4.95 16.05
CA ARG A 81 10.25 -3.49 15.86
C ARG A 81 10.62 -3.06 14.43
N ARG A 82 11.27 -3.90 13.63
CA ARG A 82 11.57 -3.58 12.22
C ARG A 82 10.31 -3.42 11.35
N TRP A 83 9.20 -3.99 11.78
CA TRP A 83 7.90 -3.95 11.09
C TRP A 83 7.03 -2.77 11.54
N VAL A 84 7.44 -2.03 12.57
CA VAL A 84 6.66 -0.92 13.13
C VAL A 84 6.97 0.37 12.37
N PRO A 85 5.96 1.05 11.78
CA PRO A 85 6.14 2.36 11.16
C PRO A 85 6.73 3.37 12.15
N LYS A 86 7.61 4.27 11.70
CA LYS A 86 8.25 5.28 12.56
C LYS A 86 7.25 6.14 13.32
N ALA A 87 6.10 6.43 12.71
CA ALA A 87 4.99 7.14 13.35
C ALA A 87 4.49 6.47 14.65
N PHE A 88 4.74 5.17 14.82
CA PHE A 88 4.32 4.36 15.97
C PHE A 88 5.49 3.75 16.74
N ALA A 89 6.72 4.22 16.54
CA ALA A 89 7.94 3.61 17.10
C ALA A 89 7.88 3.38 18.64
N ASN A 90 7.22 4.29 19.37
CA ASN A 90 7.10 4.25 20.83
C ASN A 90 5.76 3.70 21.33
N LYS A 91 4.91 3.16 20.44
CA LYS A 91 3.63 2.56 20.84
C LYS A 91 3.82 1.08 21.23
N PRO A 92 2.97 0.54 22.12
CA PRO A 92 2.88 -0.90 22.36
C PRO A 92 2.56 -1.67 21.08
N ILE A 93 3.00 -2.91 21.01
CA ILE A 93 2.78 -3.80 19.87
C ILE A 93 2.15 -5.11 20.34
N TYR A 94 1.25 -5.65 19.53
CA TYR A 94 0.71 -6.99 19.68
C TYR A 94 1.19 -7.84 18.51
N VAL A 95 1.61 -9.08 18.80
CA VAL A 95 2.04 -10.06 17.81
C VAL A 95 0.98 -11.15 17.75
N PHE A 96 0.58 -11.51 16.54
CA PHE A 96 -0.35 -12.60 16.28
C PHE A 96 0.38 -13.67 15.46
N GLU A 97 0.16 -14.93 15.81
CA GLU A 97 0.68 -16.10 15.09
C GLU A 97 -0.49 -16.79 14.38
N THR A 98 -0.25 -17.29 13.15
CA THR A 98 -1.25 -17.97 12.30
C THR A 98 -0.89 -19.44 12.11
#